data_AF-A0A925VAT6-F1
#
_entry.id   AF-A0A925VAT6-F1
#
_cell.length_a   1.000
_cell.length_b   1.000
_cell.length_c   1.000
_cell.angle_alpha   90.00
_cell.angle_beta   90.00
_cell.angle_gamma   90.00
#
_symmetry.space_group_name_H-M   'P 1'
#
loop_
_entity.id
_entity.type
_entity.pdbx_description
1 polymer ?
#
loop_
_entity_poly.entity_id
_entity_poly.type
_entity_poly.pdbx_seq_one_letter_code
_entity_poly.pdbx_strand_id
1 'polypeptide(L)'
;MGIGDPKGTGGTPPRVTDPVSVVASSPADGAKERFPELDEITVASAQRGSLRAKRALVDRYQRPVLALVSRLLRGYSDSALVEDVAQETFLRVFRALPNFDRHGPARLSTWILTIACHRSIDELRRRRLEVSPLESGPGEVAANDRADENAERRMLARVLDRAIDGLAPEYKATFVLREVHGLEYTEIAQILEIDLGTVKSRLNRARTRLREALTEVYRA
;
A
#
# COMPACT_ATOMS: atom_id res chain seq x y z
N MET A 1 0.61 -57.22 38.06
CA MET A 1 -0.53 -56.66 37.31
C MET A 1 -0.80 -55.29 37.93
N GLY A 2 -0.33 -54.15 37.41
CA GLY A 2 -0.33 -53.72 36.01
C GLY A 2 -1.76 -53.36 35.64
N ILE A 3 -2.17 -52.09 35.79
CA ILE A 3 -2.49 -51.08 34.75
C ILE A 3 -2.76 -49.79 35.57
N GLY A 4 -2.21 -48.58 35.34
CA GLY A 4 -1.89 -47.92 34.09
C GLY A 4 -2.90 -46.79 33.84
N ASP A 5 -2.58 -45.58 34.31
CA ASP A 5 -3.22 -44.27 34.04
C ASP A 5 -3.57 -44.07 32.53
N PRO A 6 -4.55 -43.22 32.13
CA PRO A 6 -4.31 -41.77 32.20
C PRO A 6 -5.49 -40.78 32.31
N LYS A 7 -5.11 -39.63 32.89
CA LYS A 7 -5.68 -38.27 32.87
C LYS A 7 -6.59 -37.93 31.68
N GLY A 8 -7.84 -37.54 32.00
CA GLY A 8 -8.75 -36.84 31.11
C GLY A 8 -8.43 -35.34 31.03
N THR A 9 -8.12 -34.90 29.83
CA THR A 9 -7.87 -33.51 29.41
C THR A 9 -9.20 -32.79 29.12
N GLY A 10 -9.55 -31.79 29.95
CA GLY A 10 -10.67 -30.88 29.70
C GLY A 10 -10.22 -29.67 28.90
N GLY A 11 -10.73 -29.54 27.67
CA GLY A 11 -10.21 -28.68 26.61
C GLY A 11 -10.30 -27.17 26.86
N THR A 12 -9.27 -26.48 26.37
CA THR A 12 -9.28 -25.04 26.09
C THR A 12 -10.37 -24.73 25.04
N PRO A 13 -11.21 -23.70 25.22
CA PRO A 13 -12.19 -23.33 24.20
C PRO A 13 -11.46 -22.86 22.91
N PRO A 14 -12.06 -23.06 21.73
CA PRO A 14 -11.42 -22.69 20.47
C PRO A 14 -11.20 -21.17 20.42
N ARG A 15 -9.94 -20.77 20.21
CA ARG A 15 -9.57 -19.38 19.92
C ARG A 15 -10.33 -18.92 18.68
N VAL A 16 -11.14 -17.89 18.83
CA VAL A 16 -11.70 -17.10 17.73
C VAL A 16 -10.54 -16.67 16.84
N THR A 17 -10.47 -17.22 15.63
CA THR A 17 -9.51 -16.82 14.61
C THR A 17 -9.81 -15.40 14.20
N ASP A 18 -8.85 -14.51 14.42
CA ASP A 18 -8.88 -13.10 14.05
C ASP A 18 -9.24 -12.98 12.54
N PRO A 19 -10.36 -12.35 12.15
CA PRO A 19 -10.85 -12.35 10.76
C PRO A 19 -9.90 -11.64 9.78
N VAL A 20 -8.90 -10.92 10.29
CA VAL A 20 -7.83 -10.30 9.50
C VAL A 20 -6.77 -11.32 9.03
N SER A 21 -6.71 -12.51 9.64
CA SER A 21 -5.67 -13.50 9.33
C SER A 21 -5.91 -14.30 8.05
N VAL A 22 -7.10 -14.24 7.46
CA VAL A 22 -7.50 -15.10 6.32
C VAL A 22 -6.80 -14.72 5.00
N VAL A 23 -6.07 -13.61 4.96
CA VAL A 23 -5.36 -13.14 3.74
C VAL A 23 -3.84 -13.24 3.84
N ALA A 24 -3.28 -13.80 4.92
CA ALA A 24 -1.83 -13.90 5.11
C ALA A 24 -1.27 -15.27 4.72
N SER A 25 -1.06 -15.51 3.44
CA SER A 25 -0.14 -16.56 2.99
C SER A 25 1.29 -16.00 2.98
N SER A 26 2.14 -16.51 3.88
CA SER A 26 3.60 -16.34 3.81
C SER A 26 4.16 -17.23 2.69
N PRO A 27 5.18 -16.77 1.95
CA PRO A 27 6.48 -17.40 2.16
C PRO A 27 7.63 -16.39 2.23
N ALA A 28 8.40 -16.48 3.31
CA ALA A 28 9.76 -15.98 3.39
C ALA A 28 10.69 -17.00 2.70
N ASP A 29 10.87 -16.89 1.38
CA ASP A 29 12.08 -17.35 0.65
C ASP A 29 12.09 -16.93 -0.85
N GLY A 30 11.64 -15.70 -1.15
CA GLY A 30 11.35 -15.27 -2.52
C GLY A 30 11.69 -13.82 -2.85
N ALA A 31 12.71 -13.21 -2.23
CA ALA A 31 13.08 -11.80 -2.43
C ALA A 31 13.58 -11.43 -3.86
N LYS A 32 13.42 -12.32 -4.85
CA LYS A 32 13.75 -12.06 -6.25
C LYS A 32 12.56 -11.46 -7.00
N GLU A 33 12.61 -10.13 -7.09
CA GLU A 33 11.99 -9.21 -8.04
C GLU A 33 10.48 -8.97 -7.99
N ARG A 34 10.06 -8.31 -6.91
CA ARG A 34 8.74 -7.66 -6.81
C ARG A 34 8.53 -6.53 -7.83
N PHE A 35 9.61 -5.85 -8.20
CA PHE A 35 9.69 -4.92 -9.31
C PHE A 35 10.99 -5.21 -10.06
N PRO A 36 10.94 -5.65 -11.33
CA PRO A 36 12.15 -5.96 -12.07
C PRO A 36 12.93 -4.67 -12.33
N GLU A 37 14.24 -4.67 -12.08
CA GLU A 37 15.07 -3.48 -12.21
C GLU A 37 15.52 -3.24 -13.65
N LEU A 38 15.80 -1.98 -13.98
CA LEU A 38 16.58 -1.66 -15.17
C LEU A 38 18.04 -2.03 -14.96
N ASP A 39 18.69 -2.47 -16.03
CA ASP A 39 20.13 -2.72 -16.02
C ASP A 39 20.91 -1.42 -15.79
N GLU A 40 22.08 -1.56 -15.18
CA GLU A 40 22.90 -0.42 -14.76
C GLU A 40 23.28 0.50 -15.93
N ILE A 41 23.48 -0.05 -17.14
CA ILE A 41 23.87 0.71 -18.34
C ILE A 41 22.72 1.63 -18.77
N THR A 42 21.49 1.11 -18.77
CA THR A 42 20.28 1.88 -19.05
C THR A 42 20.12 3.00 -18.03
N VAL A 43 20.29 2.72 -16.73
CA VAL A 43 20.20 3.75 -15.68
C VAL A 43 21.27 4.82 -15.87
N ALA A 44 22.53 4.45 -16.12
CA ALA A 44 23.62 5.40 -16.38
C ALA A 44 23.31 6.32 -17.56
N SER A 45 22.75 5.74 -18.62
CA SER A 45 22.39 6.47 -19.84
C SER A 45 21.25 7.45 -19.59
N ALA A 46 20.27 7.07 -18.76
CA ALA A 46 19.18 7.94 -18.35
C ALA A 46 19.69 9.12 -17.48
N GLN A 47 20.65 8.88 -16.59
CA GLN A 47 21.32 9.92 -15.79
C GLN A 47 22.02 10.96 -16.67
N ARG A 48 22.66 10.51 -17.78
CA ARG A 48 23.28 11.40 -18.78
C ARG A 48 22.29 12.07 -19.74
N GLY A 49 20.98 11.86 -19.55
CA GLY A 49 19.96 12.55 -20.33
C GLY A 49 19.47 11.83 -21.59
N SER A 50 19.88 10.58 -21.84
CA SER A 50 19.40 9.82 -23.00
C SER A 50 17.88 9.65 -22.97
N LEU A 51 17.18 10.20 -23.98
CA LEU A 51 15.73 10.10 -24.10
C LEU A 51 15.26 8.65 -24.23
N ARG A 52 16.00 7.81 -24.96
CA ARG A 52 15.69 6.38 -25.09
C ARG A 52 15.74 5.67 -23.73
N ALA A 53 16.75 5.98 -22.92
CA ALA A 53 16.90 5.38 -21.60
C ALA A 53 15.86 5.91 -20.59
N LYS A 54 15.54 7.21 -20.66
CA LYS A 54 14.43 7.79 -19.87
C LYS A 54 13.09 7.17 -20.23
N ARG A 55 12.83 6.90 -21.52
CA ARG A 55 11.63 6.19 -21.96
C ARG A 55 11.58 4.77 -21.39
N ALA A 56 12.69 4.04 -21.42
CA ALA A 56 12.76 2.71 -20.80
C ALA A 56 12.44 2.74 -19.29
N LEU A 57 12.81 3.82 -18.59
CA LEU A 57 12.45 4.06 -17.19
C LEU A 57 10.93 4.25 -17.04
N VAL A 58 10.29 5.09 -17.85
CA VAL A 58 8.81 5.22 -17.83
C VAL A 58 8.16 3.88 -18.12
N ASP A 59 8.56 3.22 -19.21
CA ASP A 59 7.95 1.97 -19.66
C ASP A 59 8.01 0.90 -18.57
N ARG A 60 9.12 0.84 -17.82
CA ARG A 60 9.32 -0.09 -16.72
C ARG A 60 8.48 0.24 -15.48
N TYR A 61 8.42 1.50 -15.08
CA TYR A 61 7.92 1.88 -13.76
C TYR A 61 6.55 2.56 -13.77
N GLN A 62 5.98 2.90 -14.93
CA GLN A 62 4.68 3.58 -15.02
C GLN A 62 3.54 2.77 -14.36
N ARG A 63 3.49 1.46 -14.59
CA ARG A 63 2.45 0.59 -14.02
C ARG A 63 2.56 0.50 -12.49
N PRO A 64 3.75 0.22 -11.90
CA PRO A 64 3.94 0.30 -10.45
C PRO A 64 3.56 1.66 -9.84
N VAL A 65 3.96 2.76 -10.48
CA VAL A 65 3.66 4.12 -10.00
C VAL A 65 2.16 4.38 -10.03
N LEU A 66 1.48 4.12 -11.15
CA LEU A 66 0.03 4.30 -11.27
C LEU A 66 -0.73 3.41 -10.28
N ALA A 67 -0.29 2.17 -10.06
CA ALA A 67 -0.89 1.27 -9.09
C ALA A 67 -0.77 1.80 -7.66
N LEU A 68 0.38 2.35 -7.28
CA LEU A 68 0.59 2.96 -5.96
C LEU A 68 -0.26 4.22 -5.80
N VAL A 69 -0.17 5.15 -6.76
CA VAL A 69 -0.88 6.43 -6.71
C VAL A 69 -2.40 6.20 -6.66
N SER A 70 -2.95 5.32 -7.51
CA SER A 70 -4.38 5.00 -7.50
C SER A 70 -4.85 4.38 -6.19
N ARG A 71 -4.01 3.57 -5.52
CA ARG A 71 -4.34 3.00 -4.20
C ARG A 71 -4.31 4.06 -3.11
N LEU A 72 -3.37 5.00 -3.16
CA LEU A 72 -3.29 6.08 -2.18
C LEU A 72 -4.39 7.12 -2.38
N LEU A 73 -4.79 7.41 -3.61
CA LEU A 73 -5.76 8.46 -3.94
C LEU A 73 -7.20 7.95 -4.17
N ARG A 74 -7.47 6.65 -4.01
CA ARG A 74 -8.78 6.01 -4.26
C ARG A 74 -10.01 6.80 -3.78
N GLY A 75 -9.98 7.33 -2.55
CA GLY A 75 -11.08 8.11 -1.97
C GLY A 75 -11.39 9.46 -2.64
N TYR A 76 -10.57 9.89 -3.61
CA TYR A 76 -10.78 11.09 -4.41
C TYR A 76 -11.03 10.62 -5.84
N SER A 77 -12.30 10.51 -6.25
CA SER A 77 -12.81 9.86 -7.47
C SER A 77 -12.38 10.49 -8.82
N ASP A 78 -11.20 11.07 -8.89
CA ASP A 78 -10.67 11.79 -10.05
C ASP A 78 -9.55 10.98 -10.70
N SER A 79 -9.84 10.37 -11.85
CA SER A 79 -8.83 9.62 -12.62
C SER A 79 -7.74 10.56 -13.17
N ALA A 80 -8.09 11.81 -13.50
CA ALA A 80 -7.11 12.77 -14.00
C ALA A 80 -6.08 13.11 -12.92
N LEU A 81 -6.50 13.19 -11.65
CA LEU A 81 -5.59 13.39 -10.53
C LEU A 81 -4.50 12.31 -10.43
N VAL A 82 -4.89 11.03 -10.58
CA VAL A 82 -3.93 9.92 -10.51
C VAL A 82 -2.89 10.04 -11.61
N GLU A 83 -3.33 10.39 -12.83
CA GLU A 83 -2.44 10.61 -13.97
C GLU A 83 -1.52 11.82 -13.75
N ASP A 84 -2.06 12.93 -13.25
CA ASP A 84 -1.29 14.15 -12.94
C ASP A 84 -0.20 13.88 -11.89
N VAL A 85 -0.55 13.18 -10.81
CA VAL A 85 0.41 12.82 -9.75
C VAL A 85 1.47 11.86 -10.28
N ALA A 86 1.09 10.90 -11.13
CA ALA A 86 2.05 10.00 -11.77
C ALA A 86 2.98 10.75 -12.74
N GLN A 87 2.45 11.69 -13.52
CA GLN A 87 3.24 12.51 -14.43
C GLN A 87 4.25 13.38 -13.67
N GLU A 88 3.80 14.12 -12.66
CA GLU A 88 4.67 14.94 -11.81
C GLU A 88 5.72 14.09 -11.08
N THR A 89 5.38 12.85 -10.72
CA THR A 89 6.34 11.88 -10.18
C THR A 89 7.48 11.64 -11.17
N PHE A 90 7.19 11.32 -12.43
CA PHE A 90 8.23 11.09 -13.44
C PHE A 90 9.04 12.36 -13.76
N LEU A 91 8.40 13.53 -13.77
CA LEU A 91 9.12 14.81 -13.92
C LEU A 91 10.14 15.00 -12.79
N ARG A 92 9.76 14.70 -11.55
CA ARG A 92 10.68 14.77 -10.39
C ARG A 92 11.76 13.70 -10.43
N VAL A 93 11.41 12.48 -10.82
CA VAL A 93 12.37 11.41 -11.07
C VAL A 93 13.42 11.90 -12.05
N PHE A 94 13.05 12.44 -13.21
CA PHE A 94 14.05 12.91 -14.19
C PHE A 94 14.89 14.09 -13.74
N ARG A 95 14.34 14.98 -12.90
CA ARG A 95 15.10 16.08 -12.29
C ARG A 95 16.12 15.58 -11.27
N ALA A 96 15.76 14.57 -10.48
CA ALA A 96 16.61 14.05 -9.41
C ALA A 96 17.53 12.88 -9.84
N LEU A 97 17.23 12.23 -10.97
CA LEU A 97 17.93 11.05 -11.48
C LEU A 97 19.45 11.24 -11.61
N PRO A 98 19.99 12.40 -12.05
CA PRO A 98 21.45 12.60 -12.09
C PRO A 98 22.15 12.39 -10.75
N ASN A 99 21.45 12.62 -9.63
CA ASN A 99 21.99 12.49 -8.28
C ASN A 99 21.65 11.14 -7.61
N PHE A 100 20.92 10.25 -8.31
CA PHE A 100 20.61 8.93 -7.77
C PHE A 100 21.90 8.08 -7.68
N ASP A 101 22.24 7.66 -6.47
CA ASP A 101 23.37 6.76 -6.24
C ASP A 101 22.99 5.32 -6.58
N ARG A 102 23.50 4.84 -7.72
CA ARG A 102 23.25 3.48 -8.22
C ARG A 102 23.90 2.39 -7.37
N HIS A 103 24.91 2.75 -6.57
CA HIS A 103 25.59 1.85 -5.64
C HIS A 103 25.16 2.09 -4.19
N GLY A 104 24.18 2.97 -3.99
CA GLY A 104 23.60 3.27 -2.70
C GLY A 104 22.70 2.15 -2.16
N PRO A 105 22.19 2.30 -0.93
CA PRO A 105 21.39 1.27 -0.27
C PRO A 105 19.98 1.11 -0.86
N ALA A 106 19.50 2.06 -1.66
CA ALA A 106 18.16 2.06 -2.23
C ALA A 106 18.16 1.57 -3.67
N ARG A 107 17.29 0.60 -3.97
CA ARG A 107 17.03 0.16 -5.35
C ARG A 107 16.36 1.28 -6.14
N LEU A 108 16.54 1.27 -7.47
CA LEU A 108 15.92 2.26 -8.36
C LEU A 108 14.38 2.24 -8.24
N SER A 109 13.77 1.04 -8.23
CA SER A 109 12.33 0.89 -8.00
C SER A 109 11.88 1.52 -6.69
N THR A 110 12.54 1.21 -5.58
CA THR A 110 12.26 1.78 -4.26
C THR A 110 12.35 3.30 -4.29
N TRP A 111 13.41 3.86 -4.86
CA TRP A 111 13.61 5.30 -4.96
C TRP A 111 12.53 6.02 -5.80
N ILE A 112 12.10 5.44 -6.93
CA ILE A 112 10.99 5.99 -7.74
C ILE A 112 9.68 5.94 -6.95
N LEU A 113 9.39 4.81 -6.29
CA LEU A 113 8.18 4.65 -5.49
C LEU A 113 8.18 5.55 -4.25
N THR A 114 9.35 5.89 -3.69
CA THR A 114 9.49 6.93 -2.66
C THR A 114 8.96 8.27 -3.15
N ILE A 115 9.42 8.70 -4.33
CA ILE A 115 8.97 9.97 -4.93
C ILE A 115 7.45 9.92 -5.14
N ALA A 116 6.92 8.83 -5.72
CA ALA A 116 5.48 8.66 -5.94
C ALA A 116 4.67 8.71 -4.63
N CYS A 117 5.17 8.05 -3.58
CA CYS A 117 4.53 8.00 -2.28
C CYS A 117 4.48 9.38 -1.62
N HIS A 118 5.60 10.11 -1.61
CA HIS A 118 5.66 11.47 -1.07
C HIS A 118 4.70 12.40 -1.81
N ARG A 119 4.66 12.33 -3.15
CA ARG A 119 3.71 13.12 -3.95
C ARG A 119 2.25 12.81 -3.63
N SER A 120 1.93 11.53 -3.44
CA SER A 120 0.58 11.10 -3.07
C SER A 120 0.22 11.55 -1.65
N ILE A 121 1.15 11.50 -0.70
CA ILE A 121 0.92 11.98 0.68
C ILE A 121 0.70 13.50 0.70
N ASP A 122 1.51 14.26 -0.05
CA ASP A 122 1.35 15.71 -0.19
C ASP A 122 -0.04 16.06 -0.76
N GLU A 123 -0.49 15.31 -1.77
CA GLU A 123 -1.82 15.43 -2.37
C GLU A 123 -2.93 15.16 -1.35
N LEU A 124 -2.84 14.03 -0.63
CA LEU A 124 -3.79 13.65 0.42
C LEU A 124 -3.90 14.72 1.50
N ARG A 125 -2.75 15.28 1.93
CA ARG A 125 -2.71 16.34 2.94
C ARG A 125 -3.41 17.61 2.45
N ARG A 126 -3.13 18.05 1.22
CA ARG A 126 -3.74 19.25 0.64
C ARG A 126 -5.26 19.10 0.56
N ARG A 127 -5.74 17.99 -0.01
CA ARG A 127 -7.17 17.74 -0.17
C ARG A 127 -7.89 17.58 1.17
N ARG A 128 -7.25 17.02 2.19
CA ARG A 128 -7.84 16.97 3.53
C ARG A 128 -8.02 18.36 4.15
N LEU A 129 -7.13 19.30 3.86
CA LEU A 129 -7.27 20.70 4.30
C LEU A 129 -8.38 21.44 3.54
N GLU A 130 -8.59 21.11 2.26
CA GLU A 130 -9.68 21.65 1.43
C GLU A 130 -11.06 21.15 1.87
N VAL A 131 -11.15 20.03 2.61
CA VAL A 131 -12.39 19.26 2.87
C VAL A 131 -12.87 19.30 4.34
N SER A 132 -12.63 20.35 5.15
CA SER A 132 -13.17 20.37 6.54
C SER A 132 -13.77 21.72 7.02
N PRO A 133 -14.95 21.77 7.69
CA PRO A 133 -15.99 20.74 7.86
C PRO A 133 -17.41 21.23 7.48
N LEU A 134 -17.97 20.74 6.38
CA LEU A 134 -19.41 20.55 6.19
C LEU A 134 -19.55 19.51 5.06
N GLU A 135 -20.19 18.39 5.40
CA GLU A 135 -20.66 17.36 4.47
C GLU A 135 -19.61 16.61 3.63
N SER A 136 -19.01 15.57 4.20
CA SER A 136 -18.67 14.39 3.40
C SER A 136 -19.93 13.50 3.32
N GLY A 137 -20.83 13.86 2.40
CA GLY A 137 -21.93 12.99 1.98
C GLY A 137 -21.39 11.74 1.26
N PRO A 138 -22.15 10.63 1.21
CA PRO A 138 -21.64 9.37 0.71
C PRO A 138 -21.41 9.44 -0.80
N GLY A 139 -20.14 9.38 -1.22
CA GLY A 139 -19.77 9.16 -2.61
C GLY A 139 -20.22 7.77 -3.05
N GLU A 140 -21.29 7.72 -3.84
CA GLU A 140 -21.82 6.51 -4.44
C GLU A 140 -20.90 6.05 -5.59
N VAL A 141 -20.23 4.91 -5.41
CA VAL A 141 -19.48 4.25 -6.50
C VAL A 141 -20.42 3.25 -7.15
N ALA A 142 -20.77 3.50 -8.41
CA ALA A 142 -21.82 2.79 -9.16
C ALA A 142 -21.63 1.26 -9.19
N ALA A 143 -22.75 0.57 -8.96
CA ALA A 143 -22.85 -0.87 -8.82
C ALA A 143 -22.81 -1.61 -10.17
N ASN A 144 -22.23 -2.81 -10.17
CA ASN A 144 -22.50 -3.81 -11.19
C ASN A 144 -22.86 -5.13 -10.49
N ASP A 145 -24.11 -5.54 -10.67
CA ASP A 145 -24.77 -6.63 -9.95
C ASP A 145 -24.46 -7.99 -10.56
N ARG A 146 -24.14 -8.98 -9.71
CA ARG A 146 -24.40 -10.44 -9.92
C ARG A 146 -23.88 -11.33 -8.78
N ALA A 147 -24.79 -12.14 -8.22
CA ALA A 147 -24.67 -13.34 -7.37
C ALA A 147 -24.18 -13.18 -5.91
N ASP A 148 -24.92 -13.79 -4.98
CA ASP A 148 -24.97 -13.52 -3.52
C ASP A 148 -23.67 -13.74 -2.72
N GLU A 149 -22.87 -14.77 -2.99
CA GLU A 149 -21.57 -14.93 -2.29
C GLU A 149 -20.56 -13.83 -2.67
N ASN A 150 -20.69 -13.30 -3.89
CA ASN A 150 -19.93 -12.12 -4.31
C ASN A 150 -20.52 -10.85 -3.71
N ALA A 151 -21.79 -10.83 -3.27
CA ALA A 151 -22.40 -9.65 -2.67
C ALA A 151 -21.78 -9.36 -1.31
N GLU A 152 -21.68 -10.35 -0.42
CA GLU A 152 -21.01 -10.19 0.88
C GLU A 152 -19.54 -9.83 0.73
N ARG A 153 -18.80 -10.53 -0.14
CA ARG A 153 -17.39 -10.20 -0.41
C ARG A 153 -17.21 -8.78 -0.97
N ARG A 154 -18.09 -8.35 -1.88
CA ARG A 154 -18.07 -6.97 -2.40
C ARG A 154 -18.44 -5.96 -1.33
N MET A 155 -19.41 -6.26 -0.47
CA MET A 155 -19.79 -5.40 0.65
C MET A 155 -18.61 -5.23 1.61
N LEU A 156 -17.97 -6.33 2.03
CA LEU A 156 -16.77 -6.30 2.88
C LEU A 156 -15.61 -5.56 2.21
N ALA A 157 -15.38 -5.79 0.91
CA ALA A 157 -14.37 -5.05 0.16
C ALA A 157 -14.65 -3.54 0.12
N ARG A 158 -15.91 -3.13 -0.07
CA ARG A 158 -16.32 -1.71 -0.04
C ARG A 158 -16.13 -1.08 1.34
N VAL A 159 -16.48 -1.81 2.40
CA VAL A 159 -16.27 -1.37 3.79
C VAL A 159 -14.78 -1.18 4.05
N LEU A 160 -13.96 -2.15 3.64
CA LEU A 160 -12.51 -2.09 3.82
C LEU A 160 -11.90 -0.94 3.01
N ASP A 161 -12.29 -0.77 1.73
CA ASP A 161 -11.82 0.33 0.89
C ASP A 161 -12.16 1.68 1.53
N ARG A 162 -13.41 1.86 2.00
CA ARG A 162 -13.84 3.09 2.70
C ARG A 162 -13.07 3.31 4.00
N ALA A 163 -12.83 2.25 4.77
CA ALA A 163 -12.06 2.33 6.01
C ALA A 163 -10.59 2.70 5.75
N ILE A 164 -9.99 2.18 4.68
CA ILE A 164 -8.63 2.55 4.22
C ILE A 164 -8.60 4.00 3.76
N ASP A 165 -9.62 4.47 3.05
CA ASP A 165 -9.72 5.86 2.61
C ASP A 165 -9.90 6.84 3.77
N GLY A 166 -10.55 6.42 4.86
CA GLY A 166 -10.67 7.20 6.10
C GLY A 166 -9.42 7.24 6.99
N LEU A 167 -8.37 6.49 6.67
CA LEU A 167 -7.11 6.53 7.42
C LEU A 167 -6.40 7.87 7.23
N ALA A 168 -5.73 8.34 8.29
CA ALA A 168 -4.78 9.45 8.16
C ALA A 168 -3.72 9.12 7.08
N PRO A 169 -3.25 10.10 6.29
CA PRO A 169 -2.37 9.85 5.14
C PRO A 169 -1.16 8.98 5.47
N GLU A 170 -0.54 9.18 6.63
CA GLU A 170 0.64 8.44 7.08
C GLU A 170 0.33 6.97 7.37
N TYR A 171 -0.85 6.69 7.94
CA TYR A 171 -1.30 5.31 8.22
C TYR A 171 -1.69 4.61 6.93
N LYS A 172 -2.42 5.31 6.04
CA LYS A 172 -2.80 4.80 4.72
C LYS A 172 -1.57 4.42 3.90
N ALA A 173 -0.59 5.33 3.80
CA ALA A 173 0.64 5.09 3.07
C ALA A 173 1.40 3.87 3.61
N THR A 174 1.62 3.81 4.92
CA THR A 174 2.33 2.67 5.54
C THR A 174 1.60 1.36 5.29
N PHE A 175 0.26 1.35 5.40
CA PHE A 175 -0.56 0.17 5.15
C PHE A 175 -0.54 -0.26 3.69
N VAL A 176 -0.72 0.65 2.74
CA VAL A 176 -0.72 0.34 1.29
C VAL A 176 0.65 -0.21 0.87
N LEU A 177 1.75 0.41 1.31
CA LEU A 177 3.10 -0.07 1.01
C LEU A 177 3.33 -1.49 1.53
N ARG A 178 2.80 -1.84 2.72
CA ARG A 178 2.97 -3.18 3.31
C ARG A 178 1.97 -4.22 2.82
N GLU A 179 0.68 -3.94 2.79
CA GLU A 179 -0.32 -4.98 2.57
C GLU A 179 -0.68 -5.13 1.08
N VAL A 180 -0.58 -4.04 0.32
CA VAL A 180 -0.88 -4.05 -1.13
C VAL A 180 0.39 -4.25 -1.93
N HIS A 181 1.43 -3.48 -1.61
CA HIS A 181 2.71 -3.53 -2.31
C HIS A 181 3.75 -4.41 -1.61
N GLY A 182 3.45 -5.01 -0.44
CA GLY A 182 4.30 -5.96 0.31
C GLY A 182 5.79 -5.64 0.38
N LEU A 183 6.08 -4.36 0.53
CA LEU A 183 7.42 -3.92 0.83
C LEU A 183 7.83 -4.38 2.23
N GLU A 184 9.12 -4.62 2.40
CA GLU A 184 9.69 -4.92 3.70
C GLU A 184 9.67 -3.69 4.60
N TYR A 185 9.61 -3.89 5.92
CA TYR A 185 9.52 -2.78 6.86
C TYR A 185 10.73 -1.83 6.74
N THR A 186 11.90 -2.35 6.38
CA THR A 186 13.12 -1.57 6.11
C THR A 186 12.98 -0.72 4.85
N GLU A 187 12.38 -1.25 3.78
CA GLU A 187 12.09 -0.49 2.56
C GLU A 187 11.04 0.59 2.81
N ILE A 188 10.01 0.28 3.60
CA ILE A 188 8.98 1.26 3.99
C ILE A 188 9.59 2.37 4.85
N ALA A 189 10.49 2.02 5.78
CA ALA A 189 11.22 2.99 6.59
C ALA A 189 12.05 3.95 5.73
N GLN A 190 12.74 3.41 4.71
CA GLN A 190 13.47 4.21 3.72
C GLN A 190 12.55 5.08 2.87
N ILE A 191 11.44 4.51 2.37
CA ILE A 191 10.47 5.23 1.53
C ILE A 191 9.81 6.39 2.27
N LEU A 192 9.42 6.18 3.53
CA LEU A 192 8.70 7.17 4.30
C LEU A 192 9.62 8.05 5.16
N GLU A 193 10.94 7.84 5.10
CA GLU A 193 11.95 8.52 5.90
C GLU A 193 11.63 8.52 7.40
N ILE A 194 11.32 7.33 7.94
CA ILE A 194 10.95 7.11 9.35
C ILE A 194 11.66 5.89 9.93
N ASP A 195 11.77 5.84 11.26
CA ASP A 195 12.31 4.67 11.94
C ASP A 195 11.47 3.41 11.76
N LEU A 196 12.13 2.24 11.81
CA LEU A 196 11.48 0.93 11.75
C LEU A 196 10.41 0.76 12.85
N GLY A 197 10.64 1.33 14.03
CA GLY A 197 9.66 1.35 15.13
C GLY A 197 8.40 2.13 14.76
N THR A 198 8.55 3.23 14.02
CA THR A 198 7.45 4.06 13.52
C THR A 198 6.66 3.35 12.43
N VAL A 199 7.32 2.59 11.53
CA VAL A 199 6.61 1.73 10.56
C VAL A 199 5.70 0.74 11.28
N LYS A 200 6.23 0.02 12.27
CA LYS A 200 5.48 -0.97 13.05
C LYS A 200 4.31 -0.34 13.79
N SER A 201 4.51 0.81 14.42
CA SER A 201 3.46 1.50 15.17
C SER A 201 2.36 2.05 14.26
N ARG A 202 2.71 2.63 13.09
CA ARG A 202 1.74 3.08 12.08
C ARG A 202 0.93 1.93 11.51
N LEU A 203 1.55 0.79 11.19
CA LEU A 203 0.84 -0.41 10.73
C LEU A 203 -0.11 -0.94 11.78
N ASN A 204 0.31 -0.99 13.05
CA ASN A 204 -0.57 -1.43 14.12
C ASN A 204 -1.80 -0.52 14.24
N ARG A 205 -1.59 0.81 14.25
CA ARG A 205 -2.69 1.79 14.28
C ARG A 205 -3.63 1.66 13.08
N ALA A 206 -3.09 1.50 11.87
CA ALA A 206 -3.89 1.27 10.67
C ALA A 206 -4.75 0.01 10.81
N ARG A 207 -4.15 -1.13 11.16
CA ARG A 207 -4.87 -2.41 11.34
C ARG A 207 -5.94 -2.33 12.42
N THR A 208 -5.67 -1.65 13.55
CA THR A 208 -6.67 -1.45 14.60
C THR A 208 -7.88 -0.69 14.08
N ARG A 209 -7.68 0.42 13.36
CA ARG A 209 -8.78 1.19 12.77
C ARG A 209 -9.59 0.40 11.74
N LEU A 210 -8.93 -0.42 10.93
CA LEU A 210 -9.61 -1.28 9.97
C LEU A 210 -10.41 -2.40 10.66
N ARG A 211 -9.88 -3.00 11.73
CA ARG A 211 -10.62 -3.98 12.55
C ARG A 211 -11.86 -3.38 13.19
N GLU A 212 -11.76 -2.17 13.73
CA GLU A 212 -12.90 -1.44 14.30
C GLU A 212 -14.00 -1.23 13.25
N ALA A 213 -13.64 -0.76 12.05
CA ALA A 213 -14.59 -0.57 10.95
C ALA A 213 -15.28 -1.87 10.50
N LEU A 214 -14.54 -2.99 10.45
CA LEU A 214 -15.12 -4.29 10.11
C LEU A 214 -16.03 -4.82 11.23
N THR A 215 -15.65 -4.63 12.49
CA THR A 215 -16.44 -5.10 13.65
C THR A 215 -17.80 -4.41 13.69
N GLU A 216 -17.87 -3.14 13.33
CA GLU A 216 -19.13 -2.39 13.25
C GLU A 216 -20.11 -3.03 12.26
N VAL A 217 -19.61 -3.51 11.12
CA VAL A 217 -20.44 -4.17 10.09
C VAL A 217 -20.98 -5.52 10.55
N TYR A 218 -20.27 -6.24 11.43
CA TYR A 218 -20.74 -7.50 12.00
C TYR A 218 -21.63 -7.32 13.24
N ARG A 219 -21.74 -6.10 13.79
CA ARG A 219 -22.62 -5.77 14.93
C ARG A 219 -23.96 -5.17 14.50
N ALA A 220 -24.00 -4.53 13.33
CA ALA A 220 -25.20 -3.99 12.70
C ALA A 220 -26.03 -5.10 12.02
#